data_AF-A0AAD5R315-F1
#
_entry.id   AF-A0AAD5R315-F1
#
_cell.length_a   1.000
_cell.length_b   1.000
_cell.length_c   1.000
_cell.angle_alpha   90.00
_cell.angle_beta   90.00
_cell.angle_gamma   90.00
#
_symmetry.space_group_name_H-M   'P 1'
#
loop_
_entity.id
_entity.type
_entity.pdbx_description
1 polymer ?
#
loop_
_entity_poly.entity_id
_entity_poly.type
_entity_poly.pdbx_seq_one_letter_code
_entity_poly.pdbx_strand_id
1 'polypeptide(L)'
;MFEFATMWHEARRQERLMRARIVDCSKRAEKRRRFYDSVRKDPEQFMQLHGRKCIIHTDRSIAKAAEDKNILHRWQGDPTVLIDRFDVRAHLDMIPPVKKKTLEPDSEDEKLELICDFERYRVLIINEFRDVSEKDYLRKIAEKEFWRIPKDEQLKSEHDKKKKSAESKASIGFTYENSVVVKKETEDVEISDDETDIEQPEDIDVELDLRGARMPNRKEE
;
A
#
# COMPACT_ATOMS: atom_id res chain seq x y z
N MET A 1 -8.40 40.89 49.27
CA MET A 1 -7.47 40.89 48.13
C MET A 1 -6.76 39.53 47.97
N PHE A 2 -6.30 38.89 49.07
CA PHE A 2 -5.65 37.57 49.04
C PHE A 2 -6.52 36.40 48.53
N GLU A 3 -7.81 36.36 48.84
CA GLU A 3 -8.70 35.26 48.40
C GLU A 3 -8.89 35.18 46.88
N PHE A 4 -8.96 36.33 46.20
CA PHE A 4 -9.08 36.37 44.74
C PHE A 4 -7.81 35.86 44.04
N ALA A 5 -6.62 36.14 44.59
CA ALA A 5 -5.37 35.60 44.09
C ALA A 5 -5.30 34.07 44.27
N THR A 6 -5.74 33.54 45.42
CA THR A 6 -5.80 32.09 45.65
C THR A 6 -6.80 31.39 44.74
N MET A 7 -7.98 31.98 44.50
CA MET A 7 -8.98 31.45 43.57
C MET A 7 -8.47 31.46 42.12
N TRP A 8 -7.71 32.49 41.73
CA TRP A 8 -7.12 32.56 40.39
C TRP A 8 -6.08 31.46 40.15
N HIS A 9 -5.18 31.22 41.11
CA HIS A 9 -4.19 30.14 41.01
C HIS A 9 -4.86 28.76 40.99
N GLU A 10 -5.93 28.57 41.75
CA GLU A 10 -6.70 27.32 41.77
C GLU A 10 -7.42 27.09 40.44
N ALA A 11 -8.07 28.10 39.88
CA ALA A 11 -8.69 28.04 38.56
C ALA A 11 -7.66 27.68 37.47
N ARG A 12 -6.48 28.29 37.50
CA ARG A 12 -5.38 28.01 36.54
C ARG A 12 -4.79 26.59 36.71
N ARG A 13 -4.81 26.05 37.94
CA ARG A 13 -4.43 24.65 38.20
C ARG A 13 -5.46 23.69 37.61
N GLN A 14 -6.75 23.96 37.78
CA GLN A 14 -7.84 23.16 37.20
C GLN A 14 -7.80 23.20 35.66
N GLU A 15 -7.54 24.37 35.09
CA GLU A 15 -7.38 24.55 33.65
C GLU A 15 -6.23 23.70 33.08
N ARG A 16 -5.05 23.71 33.72
CA ARG A 16 -3.91 22.86 33.33
C ARG A 16 -4.27 21.37 33.37
N LEU A 17 -4.99 20.94 34.41
CA LEU A 17 -5.42 19.56 34.56
C LEU A 17 -6.42 19.14 33.46
N MET A 18 -7.38 20.02 33.13
CA MET A 18 -8.32 19.78 32.04
C MET A 18 -7.62 19.72 30.68
N ARG A 19 -6.70 20.65 30.39
CA ARG A 19 -5.91 20.65 29.15
C ARG A 19 -5.09 19.38 28.99
N ALA A 20 -4.41 18.94 30.06
CA ALA A 20 -3.67 17.67 30.05
C ALA A 20 -4.58 16.46 29.74
N ARG A 21 -5.76 16.42 30.36
CA ARG A 21 -6.75 15.36 30.13
C ARG A 21 -7.26 15.35 28.68
N ILE A 22 -7.48 16.52 28.07
CA ILE A 22 -7.91 16.65 26.68
C ILE A 22 -6.84 16.10 25.73
N VAL A 23 -5.57 16.49 25.92
CA VAL A 23 -4.45 16.01 25.10
C VAL A 23 -4.30 14.49 25.21
N ASP A 24 -4.39 13.93 26.41
CA ASP A 24 -4.30 12.49 26.63
C ASP A 24 -5.47 11.72 26.00
N CYS A 25 -6.70 12.25 26.11
CA CYS A 25 -7.86 11.69 25.44
C CYS A 25 -7.70 11.71 23.92
N SER A 26 -7.19 12.81 23.35
CA SER A 26 -6.92 12.95 21.92
C SER A 26 -5.84 11.95 21.45
N LYS A 27 -4.70 11.88 22.13
CA LYS A 27 -3.63 10.90 21.82
C LYS A 27 -4.13 9.46 21.91
N ARG A 28 -4.95 9.14 22.91
CA ARG A 28 -5.53 7.80 23.08
C ARG A 28 -6.56 7.48 21.99
N ALA A 29 -7.38 8.45 21.61
CA ALA A 29 -8.32 8.32 20.50
C ALA A 29 -7.59 8.12 19.17
N GLU A 30 -6.51 8.86 18.92
CA GLU A 30 -5.69 8.70 17.74
C GLU A 30 -5.01 7.33 17.68
N LYS A 31 -4.47 6.85 18.81
CA LYS A 31 -3.88 5.49 18.90
C LYS A 31 -4.92 4.42 18.57
N ARG A 32 -6.15 4.54 19.10
CA ARG A 32 -7.26 3.62 18.76
C ARG A 32 -7.63 3.70 17.29
N ARG A 33 -7.76 4.91 16.73
CA ARG A 33 -8.06 5.12 15.31
C ARG A 33 -7.01 4.43 14.43
N ARG A 34 -5.71 4.67 14.68
CA ARG A 34 -4.61 4.03 13.94
C ARG A 34 -4.64 2.51 14.07
N PHE A 35 -4.94 1.98 15.25
CA PHE A 35 -5.08 0.54 15.45
C PHE A 35 -6.25 -0.01 14.61
N TYR A 36 -7.43 0.60 14.70
CA TYR A 36 -8.58 0.17 13.92
C TYR A 36 -8.35 0.35 12.42
N ASP A 37 -7.75 1.42 11.93
CA ASP A 37 -7.43 1.60 10.51
C ASP A 37 -6.43 0.54 10.02
N SER A 38 -5.47 0.13 10.86
CA SER A 38 -4.49 -0.91 10.49
C SER A 38 -5.08 -2.32 10.44
N VAL A 39 -6.12 -2.58 11.24
CA VAL A 39 -6.77 -3.90 11.37
C VAL A 39 -8.04 -3.98 10.49
N ARG A 40 -8.72 -2.86 10.26
CA ARG A 40 -9.90 -2.69 9.39
C ARG A 40 -9.47 -2.42 7.95
N LYS A 41 -8.54 -3.25 7.45
CA LYS A 41 -8.33 -3.35 6.01
C LYS A 41 -9.53 -4.09 5.43
N ASP A 42 -9.98 -3.66 4.25
CA ASP A 42 -11.15 -4.24 3.60
C ASP A 42 -10.91 -5.75 3.37
N PRO A 43 -11.79 -6.65 3.87
CA PRO A 43 -11.67 -8.08 3.60
C PRO A 43 -11.69 -8.40 2.10
N GLU A 44 -12.27 -7.54 1.26
CA GLU A 44 -12.25 -7.69 -0.20
C GLU A 44 -10.88 -7.34 -0.83
N GLN A 45 -10.02 -6.57 -0.14
CA GLN A 45 -8.70 -6.20 -0.64
C GLN A 45 -7.74 -7.41 -0.76
N PHE A 46 -8.06 -8.52 -0.07
CA PHE A 46 -7.31 -9.77 -0.14
C PHE A 46 -8.04 -10.87 -0.93
N MET A 47 -9.30 -10.65 -1.34
CA MET A 47 -10.06 -11.66 -2.07
C MET A 47 -9.67 -11.62 -3.55
N GLN A 48 -8.88 -12.61 -3.96
CA GLN A 48 -8.49 -12.79 -5.36
C GLN A 48 -9.24 -13.97 -5.98
N LEU A 49 -10.02 -13.69 -7.02
CA LEU A 49 -10.66 -14.72 -7.83
C LEU A 49 -9.80 -15.00 -9.07
N HIS A 50 -9.17 -16.17 -9.10
CA HIS A 50 -8.41 -16.65 -10.26
C HIS A 50 -9.26 -17.64 -11.05
N GLY A 51 -9.46 -17.39 -12.35
CA GLY A 51 -10.24 -18.26 -13.24
C GLY A 51 -9.38 -18.78 -14.40
N ARG A 52 -9.56 -20.06 -14.75
CA ARG A 52 -9.07 -20.62 -16.02
C ARG A 52 -10.28 -20.92 -16.89
N LYS A 53 -10.16 -20.67 -18.21
CA LYS A 53 -11.16 -21.12 -19.17
C LYS A 53 -11.28 -22.64 -19.05
N CYS A 54 -12.45 -23.12 -18.66
CA CYS A 54 -12.78 -24.54 -18.59
C CYS A 54 -14.15 -24.77 -19.23
N ILE A 55 -14.37 -25.97 -19.74
CA ILE A 55 -15.68 -26.41 -20.20
C ILE A 55 -16.37 -27.00 -18.97
N ILE A 56 -17.51 -26.43 -18.60
CA ILE A 56 -18.30 -26.90 -17.46
C ILE A 56 -19.28 -27.93 -17.99
N HIS A 57 -19.11 -29.18 -17.58
CA HIS A 57 -20.06 -30.25 -17.86
C HIS A 57 -21.03 -30.38 -16.68
N THR A 58 -22.33 -30.24 -16.93
CA THR A 58 -23.37 -30.38 -15.88
C THR A 58 -23.47 -31.81 -15.35
N ASP A 59 -23.23 -32.79 -16.22
CA ASP A 59 -23.24 -34.21 -15.86
C ASP A 59 -21.83 -34.71 -15.54
N ARG A 60 -21.71 -35.36 -14.37
CA ARG A 60 -20.46 -35.98 -13.91
C ARG A 60 -19.94 -37.07 -14.84
N SER A 61 -20.83 -37.81 -15.50
CA SER A 61 -20.45 -38.87 -16.45
C SER A 61 -19.77 -38.28 -17.68
N ILE A 62 -20.32 -37.20 -18.23
CA ILE A 62 -19.77 -36.46 -19.37
C ILE A 62 -18.44 -35.81 -18.99
N ALA A 63 -18.34 -35.21 -17.80
CA ALA A 63 -17.09 -34.64 -17.30
C ALA A 63 -15.97 -35.68 -17.23
N LYS A 64 -16.27 -36.86 -16.66
CA LYS A 64 -15.30 -37.96 -16.55
C LYS A 64 -14.88 -38.48 -17.92
N ALA A 65 -15.82 -38.63 -18.84
CA ALA A 65 -15.52 -39.04 -20.21
C ALA A 65 -14.64 -38.01 -20.94
N ALA A 66 -14.89 -36.71 -20.77
CA ALA A 66 -14.08 -35.65 -21.39
C ALA A 66 -12.61 -35.65 -20.91
N GLU A 67 -12.36 -36.13 -19.69
CA GLU A 67 -11.02 -36.30 -19.12
C GLU A 67 -10.41 -37.68 -19.39
N ASP A 68 -11.15 -38.61 -20.01
CA ASP A 68 -10.65 -39.96 -20.28
C ASP A 68 -9.51 -39.93 -21.31
N LYS A 69 -8.45 -40.70 -21.01
CA LYS A 69 -7.27 -40.87 -21.88
C LYS A 69 -7.60 -41.48 -23.25
N ASN A 70 -8.79 -42.07 -23.41
CA ASN A 70 -9.28 -42.59 -24.67
C ASN A 70 -9.87 -41.50 -25.58
N ILE A 71 -10.23 -40.33 -25.03
CA ILE A 71 -10.73 -39.17 -25.79
C ILE A 71 -9.60 -38.18 -26.05
N LEU A 72 -8.67 -38.06 -25.10
CA LEU A 72 -7.54 -37.14 -25.17
C LEU A 72 -6.32 -37.79 -25.82
N HIS A 73 -5.90 -37.25 -26.97
CA HIS A 73 -4.69 -37.65 -27.68
C HIS A 73 -3.56 -36.63 -27.50
N ARG A 74 -2.32 -37.09 -27.58
CA ARG A 74 -1.14 -36.20 -27.59
C ARG A 74 -1.08 -35.44 -28.90
N TRP A 75 -0.85 -34.14 -28.83
CA TRP A 75 -0.67 -33.32 -30.01
C TRP A 75 0.66 -33.64 -30.71
N GLN A 76 0.65 -33.81 -32.03
CA GLN A 76 1.85 -34.09 -32.82
C GLN A 76 2.87 -32.93 -32.80
N GLY A 77 2.42 -31.68 -32.65
CA GLY A 77 3.31 -30.53 -32.55
C GLY A 77 3.94 -30.35 -31.17
N ASP A 78 3.30 -30.87 -30.12
CA ASP A 78 3.80 -30.84 -28.75
C ASP A 78 3.16 -31.97 -27.92
N PRO A 79 3.91 -33.04 -27.59
CA PRO A 79 3.39 -34.19 -26.84
C PRO A 79 2.95 -33.89 -25.40
N THR A 80 3.24 -32.71 -24.87
CA THR A 80 2.78 -32.25 -23.54
C THR A 80 1.35 -31.71 -23.58
N VAL A 81 0.88 -31.32 -24.77
CA VAL A 81 -0.47 -30.82 -25.00
C VAL A 81 -1.38 -31.99 -25.36
N LEU A 82 -2.46 -32.15 -24.60
CA LEU A 82 -3.54 -33.10 -24.90
C LEU A 82 -4.66 -32.38 -25.66
N ILE A 83 -5.19 -33.04 -26.69
CA ILE A 83 -6.29 -32.56 -27.52
C ILE A 83 -7.39 -33.60 -27.62
N ASP A 84 -8.63 -33.16 -27.78
CA ASP A 84 -9.76 -34.06 -28.03
C ASP A 84 -9.57 -34.78 -29.39
N ARG A 85 -9.96 -36.06 -29.47
CA ARG A 85 -10.02 -36.82 -30.72
C ARG A 85 -10.85 -36.15 -31.82
N PHE A 86 -11.83 -35.34 -31.43
CA PHE A 86 -12.67 -34.56 -32.35
C PHE A 86 -12.12 -33.15 -32.63
N ASP A 87 -11.02 -32.76 -31.99
CA ASP A 87 -10.31 -31.54 -32.36
C ASP A 87 -9.78 -31.68 -33.80
N VAL A 88 -10.04 -30.67 -34.64
CA VAL A 88 -9.63 -30.67 -36.05
C VAL A 88 -8.13 -30.92 -36.19
N ARG A 89 -7.34 -30.46 -35.21
CA ARG A 89 -5.90 -30.67 -35.15
C ARG A 89 -5.55 -32.16 -35.20
N ALA A 90 -6.30 -33.03 -34.52
CA ALA A 90 -6.04 -34.47 -34.47
C ALA A 90 -6.05 -35.17 -35.84
N HIS A 91 -6.65 -34.53 -36.85
CA HIS A 91 -6.77 -35.04 -38.22
C HIS A 91 -5.67 -34.53 -39.16
N LEU A 92 -4.74 -33.71 -38.68
CA LEU A 92 -3.61 -33.27 -39.48
C LEU A 92 -2.57 -34.41 -39.53
N ASP A 93 -2.26 -34.91 -40.73
CA ASP A 93 -1.27 -36.00 -40.91
C ASP A 93 0.17 -35.54 -40.70
N MET A 94 0.46 -34.28 -41.04
CA MET A 94 1.78 -33.67 -40.95
C MET A 94 1.67 -32.18 -40.64
N ILE A 95 2.44 -31.72 -39.65
CA ILE A 95 2.65 -30.29 -39.41
C ILE A 95 3.92 -29.85 -40.15
N PRO A 96 3.84 -28.91 -41.10
CA PRO A 96 5.01 -28.34 -41.72
C PRO A 96 5.95 -27.72 -40.66
N PRO A 97 7.27 -27.94 -40.74
CA PRO A 97 8.19 -27.27 -39.83
C PRO A 97 8.07 -25.76 -40.00
N VAL A 98 8.08 -25.03 -38.88
CA VAL A 98 8.09 -23.57 -38.90
C VAL A 98 9.37 -23.12 -39.59
N LYS A 99 9.24 -22.54 -40.79
CA LYS A 99 10.38 -21.93 -41.47
C LYS A 99 10.81 -20.75 -40.63
N LYS A 100 12.07 -20.74 -40.16
CA LYS A 100 12.66 -19.53 -39.57
C LYS A 100 12.61 -18.45 -40.65
N LYS A 101 11.81 -17.41 -40.43
CA LYS A 101 11.72 -16.28 -41.35
C LYS A 101 13.14 -15.72 -41.54
N THR A 102 13.53 -15.50 -42.79
CA THR A 102 14.76 -14.81 -43.14
C THR A 102 14.71 -13.41 -42.54
N LEU A 103 15.83 -12.89 -42.03
CA LEU A 103 15.87 -11.58 -41.35
C LEU A 103 15.51 -10.41 -42.29
N GLU A 104 15.69 -10.61 -43.59
CA GLU A 104 15.35 -9.63 -44.62
C GLU A 104 13.97 -9.95 -45.21
N PRO A 105 12.95 -9.11 -44.98
CA PRO A 105 11.64 -9.26 -45.59
C PRO A 105 11.73 -8.95 -47.09
N ASP A 106 11.28 -9.87 -47.93
CA ASP A 106 11.34 -9.79 -49.40
C ASP A 106 10.10 -9.07 -49.99
N SER A 107 9.06 -8.85 -49.18
CA SER A 107 7.83 -8.16 -49.58
C SER A 107 7.41 -7.08 -48.57
N GLU A 108 6.58 -6.12 -49.03
CA GLU A 108 5.97 -5.11 -48.16
C GLU A 108 5.07 -5.74 -47.08
N ASP A 109 4.37 -6.82 -47.41
CA ASP A 109 3.54 -7.56 -46.45
C ASP A 109 4.40 -8.18 -45.32
N GLU A 110 5.58 -8.73 -45.67
CA GLU A 110 6.52 -9.25 -44.68
C GLU A 110 7.11 -8.16 -43.79
N LYS A 111 7.37 -6.95 -44.33
CA LYS A 111 7.80 -5.79 -43.53
C LYS A 111 6.72 -5.37 -42.53
N LEU A 112 5.46 -5.35 -42.96
CA LEU A 112 4.34 -5.01 -42.09
C LEU A 112 4.17 -6.06 -40.98
N GLU A 113 4.27 -7.35 -41.33
CA GLU A 113 4.25 -8.42 -40.34
C GLU A 113 5.38 -8.29 -39.32
N LEU A 114 6.58 -7.90 -39.74
CA LEU A 114 7.71 -7.70 -38.83
C LEU A 114 7.43 -6.57 -37.81
N ILE A 115 6.79 -5.48 -38.24
CA ILE A 115 6.38 -4.39 -37.35
C ILE A 115 5.30 -4.87 -36.36
N CYS A 116 4.32 -5.64 -36.84
CA CYS A 116 3.31 -6.24 -35.98
C CYS A 116 3.91 -7.23 -34.97
N ASP A 117 4.87 -8.04 -35.41
CA ASP A 117 5.64 -8.96 -34.56
C ASP A 117 6.40 -8.19 -33.48
N PHE A 118 7.06 -7.09 -33.84
CA PHE A 118 7.75 -6.24 -32.88
C PHE A 118 6.80 -5.70 -31.81
N GLU A 119 5.64 -5.14 -32.18
CA GLU A 119 4.68 -4.64 -31.18
C GLU A 119 4.10 -5.77 -30.32
N ARG A 120 3.80 -6.93 -30.93
CA ARG A 120 3.30 -8.12 -30.22
C ARG A 120 4.29 -8.65 -29.18
N TYR A 121 5.59 -8.66 -29.51
CA TYR A 121 6.65 -9.18 -28.64
C TYR A 121 7.47 -8.08 -27.95
N ARG A 122 7.03 -6.82 -28.02
CA ARG A 122 7.82 -5.65 -27.59
C ARG A 122 8.38 -5.78 -26.18
N VAL A 123 7.56 -6.26 -25.25
CA VAL A 123 7.94 -6.44 -23.85
C VAL A 123 9.05 -7.49 -23.71
N LEU A 124 8.93 -8.60 -24.43
CA LEU A 124 9.94 -9.67 -24.40
C LEU A 124 11.26 -9.18 -25.00
N ILE A 125 11.20 -8.51 -26.14
CA ILE A 125 12.38 -7.94 -26.82
C ILE A 125 13.09 -6.92 -25.92
N ILE A 126 12.35 -6.01 -25.30
CA ILE A 126 12.93 -5.01 -24.38
C ILE A 126 13.52 -5.68 -23.13
N ASN A 127 12.87 -6.72 -22.61
CA ASN A 127 13.37 -7.43 -21.44
C ASN A 127 14.66 -8.20 -21.74
N GLU A 128 14.73 -8.87 -22.90
CA GLU A 128 15.94 -9.54 -23.38
C GLU A 128 17.07 -8.53 -23.59
N PHE A 129 16.80 -7.40 -24.26
CA PHE A 129 17.80 -6.33 -24.45
C PHE A 129 18.30 -5.73 -23.12
N ARG A 130 17.49 -5.77 -22.06
CA ARG A 130 17.83 -5.25 -20.73
C ARG A 130 18.34 -6.34 -19.78
N ASP A 131 18.56 -7.57 -20.26
CA ASP A 131 18.92 -8.74 -19.45
C ASP A 131 18.02 -8.93 -18.22
N VAL A 132 16.73 -8.62 -18.36
CA VAL A 132 15.74 -8.82 -17.30
C VAL A 132 15.27 -10.26 -17.36
N SER A 133 15.55 -11.03 -16.31
CA SER A 133 15.07 -12.42 -16.23
C SER A 133 13.54 -12.48 -16.23
N GLU A 134 12.98 -13.50 -16.88
CA GLU A 134 11.53 -13.73 -16.90
C GLU A 134 10.95 -13.78 -15.48
N LYS A 135 11.64 -14.48 -14.57
CA LYS A 135 11.25 -14.59 -13.16
C LYS A 135 11.12 -13.23 -12.48
N ASP A 136 12.04 -12.30 -12.75
CA ASP A 136 11.99 -10.95 -12.17
C ASP A 136 10.88 -10.11 -12.77
N TYR A 137 10.64 -10.25 -14.08
CA TYR A 137 9.56 -9.53 -14.73
C TYR A 137 8.18 -10.04 -14.31
N LEU A 138 8.00 -11.36 -14.21
CA LEU A 138 6.79 -11.98 -13.66
C LEU A 138 6.53 -11.54 -12.22
N ARG A 139 7.58 -11.42 -11.40
CA ARG A 139 7.46 -10.87 -10.05
C ARG A 139 6.97 -9.41 -10.07
N LYS A 140 7.49 -8.56 -10.96
CA LYS A 140 7.00 -7.17 -11.13
C LYS A 140 5.54 -7.11 -11.58
N ILE A 141 5.13 -8.00 -12.49
CA ILE A 141 3.72 -8.12 -12.89
C ILE A 141 2.88 -8.50 -11.68
N ALA A 142 3.30 -9.54 -10.95
CA ALA A 142 2.60 -9.97 -9.74
C ALA A 142 2.53 -8.85 -8.70
N GLU A 143 3.60 -8.13 -8.44
CA GLU A 143 3.57 -7.00 -7.50
C GLU A 143 2.58 -5.91 -7.96
N LYS A 144 2.54 -5.60 -9.26
CA LYS A 144 1.63 -4.60 -9.84
C LYS A 144 0.17 -5.04 -9.84
N GLU A 145 -0.11 -6.32 -10.09
CA GLU A 145 -1.46 -6.86 -10.20
C GLU A 145 -2.05 -7.24 -8.84
N PHE A 146 -1.23 -7.78 -7.93
CA PHE A 146 -1.67 -8.29 -6.63
C PHE A 146 -1.77 -7.19 -5.57
N TRP A 147 -0.98 -6.10 -5.69
CA TRP A 147 -1.00 -4.98 -4.75
C TRP A 147 -1.53 -3.71 -5.42
N ARG A 148 -2.86 -3.62 -5.57
CA ARG A 148 -3.52 -2.31 -5.69
C ARG A 148 -3.47 -1.59 -4.34
N ILE A 149 -2.27 -1.20 -3.91
CA ILE A 149 -2.14 -0.10 -2.96
C ILE A 149 -2.33 1.15 -3.82
N PRO A 150 -3.40 1.95 -3.63
CA PRO A 150 -3.47 3.24 -4.29
C PRO A 150 -2.18 3.99 -3.99
N LYS A 151 -1.44 4.36 -5.04
CA LYS A 151 -0.13 5.04 -4.95
C LYS A 151 -0.17 6.25 -4.00
N ASP A 152 -1.36 6.82 -3.81
CA ASP A 152 -1.68 7.95 -2.95
C ASP A 152 -1.52 7.67 -1.45
N GLU A 153 -1.72 6.43 -0.97
CA GLU A 153 -1.54 6.11 0.45
C GLU A 153 -0.06 5.95 0.83
N GLN A 154 0.75 5.41 -0.08
CA GLN A 154 2.17 5.21 0.17
C GLN A 154 2.91 6.55 0.22
N LEU A 155 2.60 7.48 -0.70
CA LEU A 155 3.17 8.82 -0.73
C LEU A 155 2.79 9.67 0.49
N LYS A 156 1.54 9.59 0.96
CA LYS A 156 1.11 10.26 2.20
C LYS A 156 1.83 9.72 3.42
N SER A 157 1.99 8.39 3.51
CA SER A 157 2.67 7.75 4.64
C SER A 157 4.17 8.09 4.74
N GLU A 158 4.87 8.27 3.60
CA GLU A 158 6.28 8.64 3.60
C GLU A 158 6.49 10.13 3.92
N HIS A 159 5.64 11.00 3.38
CA HIS A 159 5.71 12.43 3.66
C HIS A 159 5.43 12.74 5.14
N ASP A 160 4.49 12.03 5.77
CA ASP A 160 4.20 12.18 7.19
C ASP A 160 5.30 11.61 8.11
N LYS A 161 6.00 10.55 7.69
CA LYS A 161 7.16 10.02 8.43
C LYS A 161 8.35 10.96 8.38
N LYS A 162 8.60 11.59 7.22
CA LYS A 162 9.71 12.54 7.04
C LYS A 162 9.51 13.83 7.83
N LYS A 163 8.27 14.32 7.95
CA LYS A 163 7.92 15.46 8.82
C LYS A 163 8.11 15.14 10.31
N LYS A 164 7.68 13.96 10.78
CA LYS A 164 7.81 13.55 12.19
C LYS A 164 9.25 13.28 12.64
N SER A 165 10.13 12.79 11.75
CA SER A 165 11.55 12.59 12.08
C SER A 165 12.36 13.89 12.17
N ALA A 166 11.87 14.99 11.57
CA ALA A 166 12.53 16.29 11.65
C ALA A 166 12.26 16.99 12.98
N GLU A 167 11.08 16.77 13.57
CA GLU A 167 10.60 17.44 14.79
C GLU A 167 11.07 16.75 16.09
N SER A 168 11.47 15.47 16.03
CA SER A 168 11.95 14.69 17.18
C SER A 168 13.48 14.58 17.26
N LYS A 169 14.21 15.70 17.14
CA LYS A 169 15.65 15.76 17.47
C LYS A 169 15.86 16.43 18.83
N ALA A 170 15.33 15.84 19.90
CA ALA A 170 15.71 16.19 21.26
C ALA A 170 16.98 15.41 21.65
N SER A 171 18.06 16.09 22.00
CA SER A 171 19.29 15.44 22.44
C SER A 171 19.11 14.94 23.88
N ILE A 172 19.15 13.63 24.09
CA ILE A 172 19.09 13.02 25.41
C ILE A 172 20.52 12.94 25.96
N GLY A 173 20.82 13.70 27.01
CA GLY A 173 22.07 13.59 27.75
C GLY A 173 22.09 12.29 28.56
N PHE A 174 23.06 11.41 28.29
CA PHE A 174 23.32 10.23 29.11
C PHE A 174 24.28 10.57 30.25
N THR A 175 24.01 10.05 31.45
CA THR A 175 24.96 10.02 32.58
C THR A 175 25.25 8.56 32.94
N TYR A 176 26.53 8.25 33.18
CA TYR A 176 26.96 6.99 33.75
C TYR A 176 27.35 7.21 35.21
N GLU A 177 27.05 6.22 36.03
CA GLU A 177 27.27 6.17 37.48
C GLU A 177 28.78 6.10 37.81
N ASN A 178 29.52 7.20 37.57
CA ASN A 178 30.79 7.62 38.17
C ASN A 178 31.57 8.63 37.29
N SER A 179 31.07 9.84 37.06
CA SER A 179 31.92 10.94 36.57
C SER A 179 31.54 12.30 37.16
N VAL A 180 32.59 13.04 37.55
CA VAL A 180 32.55 14.32 38.27
C VAL A 180 32.00 15.42 37.35
N VAL A 181 31.00 16.15 37.85
CA VAL A 181 30.39 17.31 37.19
C VAL A 181 31.34 18.49 37.27
N VAL A 182 31.89 18.94 36.14
CA VAL A 182 32.52 20.26 36.06
C VAL A 182 31.40 21.31 35.97
N LYS A 183 31.07 21.92 37.10
CA LYS A 183 30.26 23.15 37.14
C LYS A 183 31.12 24.29 36.61
N LYS A 184 30.69 24.93 35.53
CA LYS A 184 31.17 26.27 35.18
C LYS A 184 30.40 27.26 36.05
N GLU A 185 31.12 27.88 36.96
CA GLU A 185 30.64 28.94 37.85
C GLU A 185 30.30 30.20 37.04
N THR A 186 29.14 30.77 37.31
CA THR A 186 28.85 32.20 37.14
C THR A 186 28.11 32.65 38.39
N GLU A 187 28.62 33.75 38.94
CA GLU A 187 28.45 34.24 40.30
C GLU A 187 27.02 34.67 40.64
N ASP A 188 26.76 34.64 41.95
CA ASP A 188 25.55 35.10 42.63
C ASP A 188 25.27 36.59 42.34
N VAL A 189 24.06 36.90 41.86
CA VAL A 189 23.45 38.23 41.97
C VAL A 189 22.09 38.06 42.63
N GLU A 190 21.86 38.95 43.59
CA GLU A 190 20.78 39.01 44.56
C GLU A 190 19.37 38.83 43.97
N ILE A 191 18.53 38.09 44.70
CA ILE A 191 17.11 37.91 44.43
C ILE A 191 16.38 39.21 44.79
N SER A 192 16.04 39.98 43.76
CA SER A 192 15.01 41.03 43.79
C SER A 192 13.77 40.50 43.07
N ASP A 193 12.61 40.58 43.74
CA ASP A 193 11.29 40.58 43.11
C ASP A 193 11.30 41.59 41.95
N ASP A 194 10.96 41.17 40.72
CA ASP A 194 9.95 41.83 39.87
C ASP A 194 9.62 41.01 38.60
N GLU A 195 8.33 40.93 38.35
CA GLU A 195 7.52 40.70 37.14
C GLU A 195 8.08 40.20 35.77
N THR A 196 7.19 39.42 35.13
CA THR A 196 7.00 39.20 33.67
C THR A 196 8.10 38.51 32.83
N ASP A 197 7.87 37.24 32.47
CA ASP A 197 7.59 36.87 31.08
C ASP A 197 6.95 35.46 31.02
N ILE A 198 5.62 35.40 30.95
CA ILE A 198 4.88 34.17 30.69
C ILE A 198 4.51 34.20 29.21
N GLU A 199 5.32 33.53 28.40
CA GLU A 199 5.02 33.27 26.98
C GLU A 199 3.59 32.73 26.84
N GLN A 200 2.79 33.51 26.13
CA GLN A 200 1.42 33.16 25.76
C GLN A 200 1.46 31.92 24.86
N PRO A 201 0.75 30.82 25.18
CA PRO A 201 0.60 29.74 24.24
C PRO A 201 -0.33 30.20 23.12
N GLU A 202 0.23 30.25 21.90
CA GLU A 202 -0.44 30.59 20.64
C GLU A 202 -1.80 29.89 20.51
N ASP A 203 -2.80 30.67 20.08
CA ASP A 203 -4.17 30.24 19.85
C ASP A 203 -4.22 29.13 18.78
N ILE A 204 -4.46 27.90 19.21
CA ILE A 204 -4.70 26.77 18.31
C ILE A 204 -6.15 26.86 17.82
N ASP A 205 -6.34 27.39 16.62
CA ASP A 205 -7.63 27.37 15.91
C ASP A 205 -8.03 25.92 15.57
N VAL A 206 -8.88 25.34 16.41
CA VAL A 206 -9.52 24.04 16.16
C VAL A 206 -10.81 24.30 15.40
N GLU A 207 -10.74 24.32 14.07
CA GLU A 207 -11.93 24.29 13.22
C GLU A 207 -12.61 22.92 13.36
N LEU A 208 -13.65 22.85 14.19
CA LEU A 208 -14.56 21.71 14.28
C LEU A 208 -15.42 21.64 13.02
N ASP A 209 -15.01 20.84 12.04
CA ASP A 209 -15.82 20.54 10.86
C ASP A 209 -17.06 19.71 11.25
N LEU A 210 -18.19 20.38 11.47
CA LEU A 210 -19.47 19.79 11.84
C LEU A 210 -20.28 19.23 10.65
N ARG A 211 -19.69 19.08 9.45
CA ARG A 211 -20.43 18.63 8.25
C ARG A 211 -20.95 17.17 8.27
N GLY A 212 -20.70 16.41 9.35
CA GLY A 212 -21.13 15.01 9.46
C GLY A 212 -22.48 14.76 10.15
N ALA A 213 -23.08 15.73 10.84
CA ALA A 213 -24.29 15.51 11.63
C ALA A 213 -25.59 15.75 10.83
N ARG A 214 -25.82 14.99 9.76
CA ARG A 214 -27.15 14.91 9.13
C ARG A 214 -27.95 13.78 9.79
N MET A 215 -28.79 14.14 10.76
CA MET A 215 -29.78 13.23 11.36
C MET A 215 -30.74 12.71 10.27
N PRO A 216 -31.06 11.40 10.22
CA PRO A 216 -32.09 10.91 9.32
C PRO A 216 -33.47 11.34 9.82
N ASN A 217 -34.22 12.04 8.96
CA ASN A 217 -35.62 12.40 9.20
C ASN A 217 -36.44 11.15 9.52
N ARG A 218 -37.07 11.15 10.69
CA ARG A 218 -38.11 10.20 11.07
C ARG A 218 -39.34 10.50 10.21
N LYS A 219 -39.78 9.53 9.42
CA LYS A 219 -41.07 9.60 8.72
C LYS A 219 -42.18 9.53 9.78
N GLU A 220 -43.05 10.52 9.80
CA GLU A 220 -44.36 10.42 10.45
C GLU A 220 -45.34 9.77 9.46
N GLU A 221 -46.25 8.98 10.03
CA GLU A 221 -47.37 8.28 9.39
C GLU A 221 -48.40 9.24 8.77
#